data_AF-A0A4Y2U7M2-F1
#
_entry.id   AF-A0A4Y2U7M2-F1
#
_cell.length_a   1.000
_cell.length_b   1.000
_cell.length_c   1.000
_cell.angle_alpha   90.00
_cell.angle_beta   90.00
_cell.angle_gamma   90.00
#
_symmetry.space_group_name_H-M   'P 1'
#
loop_
_entity.id
_entity.type
_entity.pdbx_description
1 polymer ?
#
loop_
_entity_poly.entity_id
_entity_poly.type
_entity_poly.pdbx_seq_one_letter_code
_entity_poly.pdbx_strand_id
1 'polypeptide(L)'
;MKKSSLSFRISHKMTDLEETDEPENVLVSHSEAANTLEIALRYVEQSENATSTDIMFMRHWHNIASTSRITSLRQTNLINFFTPKDR
;
A
#
# COMPACT_ATOMS: atom_id res chain seq x y z
N MET A 1 -2.17 30.04 -7.20
CA MET A 1 -1.33 28.82 -7.09
C MET A 1 -2.06 27.70 -7.82
N LYS A 2 -1.55 27.24 -8.98
CA LYS A 2 -2.18 26.18 -9.77
C LYS A 2 -1.81 24.82 -9.15
N LYS A 3 -2.79 24.09 -8.63
CA LYS A 3 -2.61 22.71 -8.18
C LYS A 3 -2.44 21.85 -9.44
N SER A 4 -1.22 21.38 -9.70
CA SER A 4 -0.96 20.39 -10.74
C SER A 4 -1.52 19.05 -10.26
N SER A 5 -2.61 18.58 -10.86
CA SER A 5 -3.15 17.24 -10.60
C SER A 5 -2.33 16.25 -11.42
N LEU A 6 -1.48 15.45 -10.74
CA LEU A 6 -0.67 14.43 -11.40
C LEU A 6 -1.53 13.18 -11.61
N SER A 7 -2.20 13.11 -12.75
CA SER A 7 -2.96 11.94 -13.17
C SER A 7 -1.99 10.86 -13.65
N PHE A 8 -1.66 9.89 -12.79
CA PHE A 8 -0.88 8.72 -13.18
C PHE A 8 -1.81 7.72 -13.88
N ARG A 9 -1.79 7.70 -15.23
CA ARG A 9 -2.53 6.69 -16.01
C ARG A 9 -1.82 5.35 -15.88
N ILE A 10 -2.45 4.40 -15.20
CA ILE A 10 -2.10 2.99 -15.37
C ILE A 10 -2.51 2.64 -16.79
N SER A 11 -1.55 2.32 -17.65
CA SER A 11 -1.82 1.83 -19.00
C SER A 11 -2.32 0.39 -18.88
N HIS A 12 -3.58 0.22 -18.45
CA HIS A 12 -4.30 -1.03 -18.64
C HIS A 12 -4.58 -1.13 -20.14
N LYS A 13 -3.73 -1.88 -20.84
CA LYS A 13 -4.08 -2.31 -22.19
C LYS A 13 -5.08 -3.45 -22.07
N MET A 14 -6.35 -3.13 -21.79
CA MET A 14 -7.46 -4.01 -22.12
C MET A 14 -8.72 -3.15 -22.35
N THR A 15 -9.01 -3.01 -23.65
CA THR A 15 -10.33 -2.92 -24.28
C THR A 15 -11.44 -2.21 -23.52
N ASP A 16 -11.83 -1.05 -24.07
CA ASP A 16 -13.14 -0.39 -24.03
C ASP A 16 -14.15 -1.01 -23.05
N LEU A 17 -14.26 -0.43 -21.86
CA LEU A 17 -15.34 -0.76 -20.94
C LEU A 17 -15.86 0.53 -20.30
N GLU A 18 -17.18 0.68 -20.41
CA GLU A 18 -17.96 1.86 -20.09
C GLU A 18 -17.65 2.45 -18.70
N GLU A 19 -17.64 3.79 -18.68
CA GLU A 19 -17.64 4.65 -17.50
C GLU A 19 -18.82 4.28 -16.59
N THR A 20 -18.58 3.38 -15.64
CA THR A 20 -19.50 3.12 -14.53
C THR A 20 -18.88 3.70 -13.26
N ASP A 21 -19.54 4.72 -12.74
CA ASP A 21 -19.22 5.52 -11.54
C ASP A 21 -19.36 4.71 -10.21
N GLU A 22 -19.16 3.40 -10.24
CA GLU A 22 -18.98 2.59 -9.04
C GLU A 22 -17.47 2.52 -8.70
N PRO A 23 -17.07 2.60 -7.43
CA PRO A 23 -15.70 2.27 -7.06
C PRO A 23 -15.52 0.80 -7.36
N GLU A 24 -14.91 0.51 -8.51
CA GLU A 24 -14.51 -0.82 -8.91
C GLU A 24 -13.69 -1.38 -7.73
N ASN A 25 -14.27 -2.35 -7.01
CA ASN A 25 -13.64 -3.04 -5.89
C ASN A 25 -12.56 -3.96 -6.44
N VAL A 26 -11.56 -3.36 -7.08
CA VAL A 26 -10.38 -4.04 -7.53
C VAL A 26 -9.56 -4.31 -6.28
N LEU A 27 -9.68 -5.54 -5.78
CA LEU A 27 -8.86 -6.04 -4.69
C LEU A 27 -7.41 -6.11 -5.17
N VAL A 28 -6.67 -5.02 -4.99
CA VAL A 28 -5.23 -4.95 -5.29
C VAL A 28 -4.49 -5.86 -4.33
N SER A 29 -3.66 -6.76 -4.85
CA SER A 29 -2.84 -7.63 -4.00
C SER A 29 -1.79 -6.83 -3.24
N HIS A 30 -1.39 -7.30 -2.04
CA HIS A 30 -0.31 -6.67 -1.28
C HIS A 30 0.99 -6.54 -2.08
N SER A 31 1.32 -7.55 -2.89
CA SER A 31 2.48 -7.53 -3.80
C SER A 31 2.38 -6.45 -4.88
N GLU A 32 1.19 -6.26 -5.44
CA GLU A 32 0.94 -5.26 -6.49
C GLU A 32 0.95 -3.84 -5.92
N ALA A 33 0.34 -3.65 -4.74
CA ALA A 33 0.41 -2.38 -4.01
C ALA A 33 1.86 -2.04 -3.63
N ALA A 34 2.64 -3.03 -3.16
CA ALA A 34 4.05 -2.84 -2.86
C ALA A 34 4.87 -2.44 -4.09
N ASN A 35 4.74 -3.17 -5.20
CA ASN A 35 5.44 -2.84 -6.45
C ASN A 35 5.09 -1.42 -6.95
N THR A 36 3.83 -1.02 -6.84
CA THR A 36 3.40 0.34 -7.21
C THR A 36 4.05 1.40 -6.32
N LEU A 37 4.10 1.16 -5.01
CA LEU A 37 4.76 2.06 -4.05
C LEU A 37 6.27 2.11 -4.23
N GLU A 38 6.90 1.03 -4.70
CA GLU A 38 8.33 1.00 -5.03
C GLU A 38 8.64 1.96 -6.19
N ILE A 39 7.82 1.93 -7.24
CA ILE A 39 7.97 2.83 -8.39
C ILE A 39 7.75 4.29 -7.96
N ALA A 40 6.73 4.54 -7.14
CA ALA A 40 6.44 5.88 -6.63
C ALA A 40 7.55 6.40 -5.70
N LEU A 41 8.11 5.54 -4.84
CA LEU A 41 9.24 5.90 -3.99
C LEU A 41 10.46 6.33 -4.83
N ARG A 42 10.79 5.57 -5.88
CA ARG A 42 11.89 5.90 -6.79
C ARG A 42 11.68 7.25 -7.49
N TYR A 43 10.44 7.56 -7.86
CA TYR A 43 10.09 8.85 -8.44
C TYR A 43 10.28 10.00 -7.44
N VAL A 44 9.83 9.82 -6.20
CA VAL A 44 10.00 10.83 -5.14
C VAL A 44 11.48 11.02 -4.79
N GLU A 45 12.27 9.95 -4.71
CA GLU A 45 13.72 10.03 -4.46
C GLU A 45 14.47 10.78 -5.57
N GLN A 46 13.94 10.81 -6.81
CA GLN A 46 14.51 11.54 -7.94
C GLN A 46 14.01 12.98 -8.06
N SER A 47 12.97 13.35 -7.29
CA SER A 47 12.38 14.69 -7.36
C SER A 47 13.25 15.71 -6.63
N GLU A 48 13.62 16.79 -7.32
CA GLU A 48 14.37 17.92 -6.75
C GLU A 48 13.65 18.60 -5.57
N ASN A 49 12.32 18.46 -5.52
CA ASN A 49 11.48 19.09 -4.49
C ASN A 49 11.10 18.13 -3.35
N ALA A 50 11.55 16.87 -3.40
CA ALA A 50 11.21 15.91 -2.36
C ALA A 50 11.98 16.23 -1.07
N THR A 51 11.25 16.31 0.03
CA THR A 51 11.84 16.41 1.35
C THR A 51 12.18 15.02 1.88
N SER A 52 13.08 14.95 2.87
CA SER A 52 13.39 13.70 3.57
C SER A 52 12.13 13.06 4.19
N THR A 53 11.19 13.88 4.64
CA THR A 53 9.90 13.43 5.18
C THR A 53 9.06 12.70 4.14
N ASP A 54 9.01 13.20 2.90
CA ASP A 54 8.26 12.57 1.80
C ASP A 54 8.81 11.17 1.49
N ILE A 55 10.14 11.06 1.42
CA ILE A 55 10.84 9.80 1.19
C ILE A 55 10.59 8.81 2.34
N MET A 56 10.71 9.27 3.59
CA MET A 56 10.45 8.44 4.77
C MET A 56 9.00 7.93 4.82
N PHE A 57 8.04 8.79 4.48
CA PHE A 57 6.63 8.45 4.46
C PHE A 57 6.31 7.42 3.36
N MET A 58 6.80 7.64 2.14
CA MET A 58 6.62 6.70 1.03
C MET A 58 7.25 5.33 1.33
N ARG A 59 8.44 5.32 1.94
CA ARG A 59 9.12 4.08 2.36
C ARG A 59 8.35 3.35 3.46
N HIS A 60 7.72 4.07 4.38
CA HIS A 60 6.86 3.48 5.41
C HIS A 60 5.63 2.80 4.79
N TRP A 61 4.95 3.46 3.86
CA TRP A 61 3.80 2.88 3.15
C TRP A 61 4.17 1.66 2.34
N HIS A 62 5.29 1.72 1.61
CA HIS A 62 5.82 0.57 0.88
C HIS A 62 6.01 -0.62 1.83
N ASN A 63 6.65 -0.41 2.98
CA ASN A 63 6.88 -1.48 3.96
C ASN A 63 5.59 -2.08 4.53
N ILE A 64 4.56 -1.26 4.76
CA ILE A 64 3.23 -1.76 5.18
C ILE A 64 2.63 -2.65 4.08
N ALA A 65 2.65 -2.18 2.82
CA ALA A 65 2.11 -2.93 1.69
C ALA A 65 2.88 -4.24 1.44
N SER A 66 4.22 -4.21 1.52
CA SER A 66 5.09 -5.39 1.38
C SER A 66 4.92 -6.39 2.53
N THR A 67 4.55 -5.92 3.72
CA THR A 67 4.35 -6.80 4.87
C THR A 67 2.98 -7.47 4.76
N SER A 68 2.94 -8.61 4.07
CA SER A 68 1.77 -9.52 3.95
C SER A 68 1.24 -10.06 5.30
N ARG A 69 1.72 -9.59 6.46
CA ARG A 69 1.71 -10.37 7.71
C ARG A 69 1.55 -9.57 9.00
N ILE A 70 0.64 -8.61 9.05
CA ILE A 70 0.12 -8.10 10.33
C ILE A 70 -1.40 -8.07 10.17
N THR A 71 -2.11 -9.20 10.26
CA THR A 71 -2.82 -9.60 11.51
C THR A 71 -3.16 -11.12 11.59
N SER A 72 -2.47 -12.01 10.87
CA SER A 72 -2.54 -13.47 11.19
C SER A 72 -1.48 -13.91 12.20
N LEU A 73 -0.78 -12.96 12.84
CA LEU A 73 0.05 -13.25 13.99
C LEU A 73 -0.86 -13.38 15.21
N ARG A 74 -1.45 -14.58 15.37
CA ARG A 74 -2.27 -15.07 16.49
C ARG A 74 -2.14 -14.22 17.77
N GLN A 75 -2.98 -13.20 17.91
CA GLN A 75 -3.28 -12.65 19.22
C GLN A 75 -4.08 -13.72 19.95
N THR A 76 -3.40 -14.53 20.77
CA THR A 76 -4.10 -15.30 21.79
C THR A 76 -4.43 -14.33 22.91
N ASN A 77 -5.63 -14.48 23.48
CA ASN A 77 -6.08 -13.62 24.57
C ASN A 77 -5.03 -13.69 25.70
N LEU A 78 -4.70 -12.56 26.35
CA LEU A 78 -3.70 -12.51 27.44
C LEU A 78 -3.98 -13.56 28.53
N ILE A 79 -5.25 -13.92 28.71
CA ILE A 79 -5.70 -14.95 29.64
C ILE A 79 -5.08 -16.32 29.32
N ASN A 80 -4.84 -16.65 28.05
CA ASN A 80 -4.21 -17.91 27.65
C ASN A 80 -2.74 -18.03 28.11
N PHE A 81 -2.08 -16.90 28.41
CA PHE A 81 -0.74 -16.89 29.00
C PHE A 81 -0.77 -17.32 30.46
N PHE A 82 -1.88 -17.05 31.16
CA PHE A 82 -2.05 -17.33 32.59
C PHE A 82 -2.81 -18.62 32.86
N THR A 83 -3.45 -19.24 31.86
CA THR A 83 -4.05 -20.57 32.01
C THR A 83 -3.02 -21.64 31.64
N PRO A 84 -2.50 -22.41 32.62
CA PRO A 84 -1.71 -23.59 32.31
C PRO A 84 -2.57 -24.52 31.47
N LYS A 85 -2.02 -25.03 30.37
CA LYS A 85 -2.69 -26.09 29.63
C LYS A 85 -2.68 -27.33 30.52
N ASP A 86 -3.85 -27.72 31.03
CA ASP A 86 -3.99 -28.91 31.88
C ASP A 86 -3.25 -30.08 31.22
N ARG A 87 -2.36 -30.69 32.01
CA ARG A 87 -1.40 -31.69 31.57
C ARG A 87 -1.85 -33.08 31.99
#